data_AF-A0A2M8HDJ2-F1
#
_entry.id   AF-A0A2M8HDJ2-F1
#
_cell.length_a   1.000
_cell.length_b   1.000
_cell.length_c   1.000
_cell.angle_alpha   90.00
_cell.angle_beta   90.00
_cell.angle_gamma   90.00
#
_symmetry.space_group_name_H-M   'P 1'
#
loop_
_entity.id
_entity.type
_entity.pdbx_description
1 polymer ?
#
loop_
_entity_poly.entity_id
_entity_poly.type
_entity_poly.pdbx_seq_one_letter_code
_entity_poly.pdbx_strand_id
1 'polypeptide(L)'
;MKKSLCALWLLILLPFGLVQAAEFKLTGRTSWQLGQLMVNGIPFDLDGDTRFKDGLSEDDLGGTWVELEGETQGERRLIRKVEALEEDDEMELEGPVEQGRIWGYVTSDESLAPFEGRWLELECQFDGMRLSRCREED
;
A
#
# COMPACT_ATOMS: atom_id res chain seq x y z
N MET A 1 20.55 52.89 30.64
CA MET A 1 20.42 51.69 31.49
C MET A 1 19.54 50.68 30.77
N LYS A 2 20.08 49.49 30.48
CA LYS A 2 19.43 48.40 29.76
C LYS A 2 18.30 47.80 30.62
N LYS A 3 17.10 47.62 30.05
CA LYS A 3 16.16 46.58 30.49
C LYS A 3 15.53 45.94 29.27
N SER A 4 16.19 44.87 28.85
CA SER A 4 15.70 43.85 27.92
C SER A 4 14.45 43.22 28.52
N LEU A 5 13.34 43.25 27.80
CA LEU A 5 12.17 42.40 28.09
C LEU A 5 12.06 41.40 26.95
N CYS A 6 12.41 40.18 27.32
CA CYS A 6 12.49 38.99 26.49
C CYS A 6 11.08 38.66 25.97
N ALA A 7 10.88 38.80 24.66
CA ALA A 7 9.75 38.21 23.96
C ALA A 7 9.92 36.69 24.00
N LEU A 8 9.29 36.03 24.98
CA LEU A 8 9.19 34.57 25.01
C LEU A 8 8.08 34.17 24.05
N TRP A 9 8.47 34.04 22.78
CA TRP A 9 7.65 33.45 21.73
C TRP A 9 7.59 31.94 22.01
N LEU A 10 6.53 31.48 22.65
CA LEU A 10 6.19 30.06 22.75
C LEU A 10 5.73 29.57 21.37
N LEU A 11 6.69 29.32 20.49
CA LEU A 11 6.52 28.45 19.34
C LEU A 11 6.44 27.02 19.86
N ILE A 12 5.24 26.61 20.28
CA ILE A 12 4.91 25.19 20.36
C ILE A 12 4.75 24.73 18.90
N LEU A 13 5.87 24.35 18.28
CA LEU A 13 5.89 23.53 17.09
C LEU A 13 5.52 22.11 17.53
N LEU A 14 4.23 21.78 17.46
CA LEU A 14 3.82 20.39 17.41
C LEU A 14 3.53 20.07 15.94
N PRO A 15 4.44 19.43 15.19
CA PRO A 15 4.03 18.55 14.14
C PRO A 15 3.92 17.16 14.79
N PHE A 16 2.95 16.97 15.69
CA PHE A 16 2.37 15.63 15.79
C PHE A 16 1.46 15.53 14.58
N GLY A 17 2.07 15.35 13.41
CA GLY A 17 1.37 14.74 12.30
C GLY A 17 0.83 13.45 12.85
N LEU A 18 -0.49 13.38 13.04
CA LEU A 18 -1.15 12.11 13.23
C LEU A 18 -0.68 11.27 12.05
N VAL A 19 0.03 10.17 12.34
CA VAL A 19 0.27 9.14 11.34
C VAL A 19 -1.13 8.66 10.97
N GLN A 20 -1.67 9.24 9.90
CA GLN A 20 -3.02 8.96 9.46
C GLN A 20 -2.98 7.55 8.89
N ALA A 21 -3.80 6.67 9.46
CA ALA A 21 -4.00 5.38 8.86
C ALA A 21 -4.74 5.57 7.53
N ALA A 22 -4.27 4.90 6.48
CA ALA A 22 -4.93 4.87 5.17
C ALA A 22 -5.20 3.41 4.80
N GLU A 23 -6.41 3.15 4.32
CA GLU A 23 -6.80 1.84 3.80
C GLU A 23 -6.08 1.57 2.48
N PHE A 24 -5.78 0.30 2.22
CA PHE A 24 -5.19 -0.15 0.97
C PHE A 24 -5.87 -1.40 0.46
N LYS A 25 -5.85 -1.55 -0.86
CA LYS A 25 -6.15 -2.78 -1.61
C LYS A 25 -4.97 -3.10 -2.52
N LEU A 26 -4.54 -4.34 -2.53
CA LEU A 26 -3.43 -4.82 -3.35
C LEU A 26 -3.72 -6.22 -3.86
N THR A 27 -3.80 -6.36 -5.18
CA THR A 27 -3.77 -7.66 -5.85
C THR A 27 -2.33 -8.02 -6.23
N GLY A 28 -1.90 -9.26 -5.97
CA GLY A 28 -0.56 -9.70 -6.37
C GLY A 28 -0.13 -11.07 -5.88
N ARG A 29 1.02 -11.53 -6.39
CA ARG A 29 1.61 -12.80 -5.98
C ARG A 29 2.38 -12.62 -4.68
N THR A 30 2.03 -13.43 -3.69
CA THR A 30 2.68 -13.40 -2.38
C THR A 30 3.86 -14.35 -2.29
N SER A 31 4.81 -14.05 -1.41
CA SER A 31 5.96 -14.88 -1.09
C SER A 31 6.37 -14.70 0.36
N TRP A 32 7.10 -15.67 0.92
CA TRP A 32 7.64 -15.59 2.27
C TRP A 32 9.13 -15.29 2.25
N GLN A 33 9.55 -14.26 2.97
CA GLN A 33 10.97 -13.95 3.16
C GLN A 33 11.25 -13.72 4.65
N LEU A 34 12.07 -14.59 5.25
CA LEU A 34 12.46 -14.51 6.67
C LEU A 34 11.26 -14.42 7.64
N GLY A 35 10.15 -15.09 7.31
CA GLY A 35 8.92 -15.08 8.12
C GLY A 35 8.03 -13.85 7.90
N GLN A 36 8.35 -12.99 6.93
CA GLN A 36 7.51 -11.87 6.52
C GLN A 36 6.81 -12.19 5.19
N LEU A 37 5.53 -11.86 5.10
CA LEU A 37 4.79 -11.90 3.84
C LEU A 37 5.22 -10.74 2.94
N MET A 38 5.51 -11.05 1.68
CA MET A 38 6.00 -10.10 0.71
C MET A 38 5.12 -10.08 -0.55
N VAL A 39 4.89 -8.90 -1.10
CA VAL A 39 4.40 -8.71 -2.49
C VAL A 39 5.34 -7.73 -3.18
N ASN A 40 5.91 -8.11 -4.33
CA ASN A 40 6.89 -7.28 -5.07
C ASN A 40 8.05 -6.73 -4.22
N GLY A 41 8.49 -7.48 -3.21
CA GLY A 41 9.56 -7.06 -2.30
C GLY A 41 9.12 -6.05 -1.21
N ILE A 42 7.83 -5.76 -1.10
CA ILE A 42 7.25 -4.93 -0.04
C ILE A 42 6.74 -5.85 1.09
N PRO A 43 7.12 -5.59 2.36
CA PRO A 43 6.68 -6.40 3.50
C PRO A 43 5.28 -6.00 3.98
N PHE A 44 4.50 -7.02 4.36
CA PHE A 44 3.15 -6.87 4.93
C PHE A 44 3.01 -7.70 6.21
N ASP A 45 2.37 -7.11 7.22
CA ASP A 45 2.14 -7.72 8.52
C ASP A 45 0.80 -8.45 8.54
N LEU A 46 0.81 -9.65 9.10
CA LEU A 46 -0.39 -10.41 9.50
C LEU A 46 -0.49 -10.38 11.02
N ASP A 47 -1.72 -10.42 11.54
CA ASP A 47 -1.96 -10.59 12.98
C ASP A 47 -3.17 -11.52 13.23
N GLY A 48 -3.52 -11.70 14.51
CA GLY A 48 -4.64 -12.55 14.89
C GLY A 48 -6.01 -12.05 14.42
N ASP A 49 -6.10 -10.81 13.91
CA ASP A 49 -7.32 -10.20 13.39
C ASP A 49 -7.41 -10.28 11.86
N THR A 50 -6.37 -10.78 11.17
CA THR A 50 -6.41 -11.01 9.72
C THR A 50 -7.43 -12.10 9.37
N ARG A 51 -8.36 -11.78 8.47
CA ARG A 51 -9.40 -12.70 8.00
C ARG A 51 -9.04 -13.31 6.67
N PHE A 52 -8.93 -14.63 6.63
CA PHE A 52 -8.71 -15.39 5.41
C PHE A 52 -10.06 -15.87 4.85
N LYS A 53 -10.27 -15.68 3.55
CA LYS A 53 -11.50 -16.08 2.83
C LYS A 53 -11.35 -17.46 2.19
N ASP A 54 -12.48 -18.07 1.86
CA ASP A 54 -12.58 -19.30 1.05
C ASP A 54 -11.74 -20.50 1.51
N GLY A 55 -11.54 -20.61 2.82
CA GLY A 55 -10.76 -21.69 3.43
C GLY A 55 -9.25 -21.53 3.29
N LEU A 56 -8.78 -20.39 2.79
CA LEU A 56 -7.38 -20.00 2.78
C LEU A 56 -6.82 -19.90 4.20
N SER A 57 -5.55 -20.23 4.36
CA SER A 57 -4.79 -20.04 5.58
C SER A 57 -3.45 -19.34 5.30
N GLU A 58 -2.74 -18.94 6.36
CA GLU A 58 -1.41 -18.32 6.24
C GLU A 58 -0.39 -19.21 5.51
N ASP A 59 -0.45 -20.53 5.73
CA ASP A 59 0.42 -21.52 5.10
C ASP A 59 0.24 -21.58 3.58
N ASP A 60 -0.93 -21.17 3.07
CA ASP A 60 -1.27 -21.21 1.65
C ASP A 60 -0.76 -19.99 0.88
N LEU A 61 -0.25 -18.95 1.55
CA LEU A 61 0.10 -17.70 0.88
C LEU A 61 1.37 -17.81 0.01
N GLY A 62 2.25 -18.76 0.27
CA GLY A 62 3.50 -18.89 -0.50
C GLY A 62 3.27 -19.17 -1.99
N GLY A 63 3.42 -18.16 -2.85
CA GLY A 63 3.26 -18.27 -4.30
C GLY A 63 1.84 -18.04 -4.83
N THR A 64 0.90 -17.74 -3.94
CA THR A 64 -0.53 -17.59 -4.26
C THR A 64 -0.82 -16.18 -4.73
N TRP A 65 -1.68 -16.08 -5.75
CA TRP A 65 -2.22 -14.81 -6.22
C TRP A 65 -3.41 -14.43 -5.35
N VAL A 66 -3.34 -13.26 -4.72
CA VAL A 66 -4.30 -12.84 -3.71
C VAL A 66 -4.68 -11.38 -3.90
N GLU A 67 -5.88 -11.02 -3.42
CA GLU A 67 -6.20 -9.67 -3.01
C GLU A 67 -5.94 -9.52 -1.50
N LEU A 68 -5.28 -8.42 -1.14
CA LEU A 68 -5.00 -8.00 0.23
C LEU A 68 -5.70 -6.68 0.48
N GLU A 69 -6.57 -6.64 1.49
CA GLU A 69 -7.10 -5.38 2.03
C GLU A 69 -6.52 -5.14 3.42
N GLY A 70 -6.20 -3.90 3.74
CA GLY A 70 -5.66 -3.56 5.05
C GLY A 70 -5.49 -2.08 5.29
N GLU A 71 -4.66 -1.77 6.29
CA GLU A 71 -4.39 -0.39 6.70
C GLU A 71 -2.88 -0.15 6.78
N THR A 72 -2.45 1.03 6.39
CA THR A 72 -1.10 1.51 6.65
C THR A 72 -1.05 2.28 7.96
N GLN A 73 -0.02 2.04 8.77
CA GLN A 73 0.22 2.74 10.03
C GLN A 73 1.69 3.14 10.08
N GLY A 74 1.99 4.29 9.46
CA GLY A 74 3.37 4.71 9.23
C GLY A 74 4.02 3.81 8.18
N GLU A 75 5.13 3.17 8.53
CA GLU A 75 5.80 2.24 7.60
C GLU A 75 5.21 0.82 7.59
N ARG A 76 4.31 0.52 8.54
CA ARG A 76 3.68 -0.80 8.67
C ARG A 76 2.46 -0.89 7.76
N ARG A 77 2.28 -2.06 7.14
CA ARG A 77 1.13 -2.40 6.27
C ARG A 77 0.45 -3.62 6.87
N LEU A 78 -0.61 -3.40 7.63
CA LEU A 78 -1.29 -4.45 8.38
C LEU A 78 -2.47 -4.98 7.56
N ILE A 79 -2.42 -6.26 7.22
CA ILE A 79 -3.46 -6.92 6.43
C ILE A 79 -4.65 -7.25 7.32
N ARG A 80 -5.86 -6.92 6.85
CA ARG A 80 -7.12 -7.24 7.52
C ARG A 80 -7.91 -8.33 6.82
N LYS A 81 -7.78 -8.46 5.50
CA LYS A 81 -8.45 -9.50 4.71
C LYS A 81 -7.50 -10.04 3.65
N VAL A 82 -7.55 -11.35 3.44
CA VAL A 82 -6.88 -12.05 2.33
C VAL A 82 -7.89 -12.91 1.60
N GLU A 83 -7.91 -12.78 0.28
CA GLU A 83 -8.75 -13.57 -0.61
C GLU A 83 -7.89 -14.10 -1.76
N ALA A 84 -8.01 -15.39 -2.06
CA ALA A 84 -7.30 -15.98 -3.19
C ALA A 84 -8.11 -15.72 -4.46
N LEU A 85 -7.43 -15.25 -5.50
CA LEU A 85 -8.04 -14.94 -6.80
C LEU A 85 -7.39 -15.76 -7.91
N GLU A 86 -8.09 -15.91 -9.03
CA GLU A 86 -7.45 -16.25 -10.28
C GLU A 86 -6.71 -15.02 -10.82
N GLU A 87 -5.56 -15.23 -11.47
CA GLU A 87 -4.79 -14.13 -12.06
C GLU A 87 -5.52 -13.63 -13.32
N ASP A 88 -5.78 -12.32 -13.38
CA ASP A 88 -6.54 -11.67 -14.45
C ASP A 88 -5.70 -10.61 -15.19
N ASP A 89 -6.19 -10.18 -16.36
CA ASP A 89 -5.56 -9.11 -17.16
C ASP A 89 -5.94 -7.70 -16.69
N GLU A 90 -6.72 -7.60 -15.62
CA GLU A 90 -7.09 -6.37 -14.93
C GLU A 90 -6.77 -6.47 -13.44
N MET A 91 -6.35 -5.35 -12.86
CA MET A 91 -5.97 -5.23 -11.45
C MET A 91 -6.53 -3.96 -10.84
N GLU A 92 -7.24 -4.11 -9.74
CA GLU A 92 -7.62 -3.02 -8.83
C GLU A 92 -6.56 -2.86 -7.74
N LEU A 93 -6.10 -1.63 -7.53
CA LEU A 93 -5.04 -1.28 -6.59
C LEU A 93 -5.39 0.05 -5.91
N GLU A 94 -5.41 0.06 -4.58
CA GLU A 94 -5.53 1.28 -3.80
C GLU A 94 -4.25 1.51 -2.99
N GLY A 95 -3.61 2.65 -3.20
CA GLY A 95 -2.38 2.98 -2.49
C GLY A 95 -1.65 4.21 -3.02
N PRO A 96 -0.42 4.44 -2.54
CA PRO A 96 0.38 5.57 -2.97
C PRO A 96 1.02 5.28 -4.33
N VAL A 97 0.96 6.27 -5.22
CA VAL A 97 1.75 6.30 -6.46
C VAL A 97 3.04 7.08 -6.20
N GLU A 98 4.18 6.39 -6.21
CA GLU A 98 5.48 6.98 -5.94
C GLU A 98 6.55 6.43 -6.89
N GLN A 99 7.34 7.34 -7.47
CA GLN A 99 8.44 7.03 -8.39
C GLN A 99 7.97 6.18 -9.58
N GLY A 100 6.78 6.50 -10.11
CA GLY A 100 6.16 5.75 -11.22
C GLY A 100 5.75 4.32 -10.85
N ARG A 101 5.47 4.06 -9.56
CA ARG A 101 5.07 2.75 -9.04
C ARG A 101 3.86 2.85 -8.13
N ILE A 102 3.06 1.79 -8.12
CA ILE A 102 2.08 1.50 -7.06
C ILE A 102 2.33 0.09 -6.56
N TRP A 103 2.54 -0.08 -5.26
CA TRP A 103 2.86 -1.38 -4.64
C TRP A 103 4.00 -2.17 -5.35
N GLY A 104 5.00 -1.45 -5.86
CA GLY A 104 6.16 -2.02 -6.55
C GLY A 104 5.94 -2.31 -8.04
N TYR A 105 4.70 -2.35 -8.51
CA TYR A 105 4.37 -2.49 -9.93
C TYR A 105 4.76 -1.25 -10.71
N VAL A 106 5.27 -1.44 -11.93
CA VAL A 106 5.62 -0.37 -12.88
C VAL A 106 4.69 -0.41 -14.07
N THR A 107 4.51 0.72 -14.73
CA THR A 107 3.80 0.79 -16.00
C THR A 107 4.71 0.55 -17.21
N SER A 108 4.15 -0.04 -18.25
CA SER A 108 4.78 -0.13 -19.58
C SER A 108 4.55 1.10 -20.45
N ASP A 109 3.61 1.98 -20.09
CA ASP A 109 3.09 3.09 -20.89
C ASP A 109 3.03 4.43 -20.14
N GLU A 110 3.67 4.52 -18.97
CA GLU A 110 3.68 5.71 -18.10
C GLU A 110 2.29 6.14 -17.59
N SER A 111 1.28 5.28 -17.66
CA SER A 111 -0.10 5.60 -17.24
C SER A 111 -0.25 5.98 -15.75
N LEU A 112 0.75 5.74 -14.91
CA LEU A 112 0.79 6.20 -13.51
C LEU A 112 1.25 7.65 -13.35
N ALA A 113 1.91 8.25 -14.35
CA ALA A 113 2.50 9.59 -14.24
C ALA A 113 1.52 10.70 -13.79
N PRO A 114 0.24 10.71 -14.22
CA PRO A 114 -0.74 11.70 -13.76
C PRO A 114 -1.08 11.60 -12.27
N PHE A 115 -0.76 10.47 -11.63
CA PHE A 115 -1.17 10.14 -10.27
C PHE A 115 -0.04 10.25 -9.25
N GLU A 116 1.18 10.61 -9.69
CA GLU A 116 2.37 10.71 -8.84
C GLU A 116 2.16 11.56 -7.58
N GLY A 117 2.54 11.02 -6.42
CA GLY A 117 2.40 11.63 -5.11
C GLY A 117 0.98 11.60 -4.52
N ARG A 118 0.03 10.91 -5.16
CA ARG A 118 -1.34 10.75 -4.68
C ARG A 118 -1.57 9.36 -4.08
N TRP A 119 -2.55 9.29 -3.17
CA TRP A 119 -3.16 8.06 -2.69
C TRP A 119 -4.55 7.94 -3.30
N LEU A 120 -4.84 6.84 -4.00
CA LEU A 120 -6.08 6.66 -4.76
C LEU A 120 -6.28 5.18 -5.12
N GLU A 121 -7.52 4.84 -5.50
CA GLU A 121 -7.89 3.57 -6.13
C GLU A 121 -7.71 3.69 -7.65
N LEU A 122 -7.08 2.68 -8.22
CA LEU A 122 -6.74 2.58 -9.64
C LEU A 122 -7.17 1.22 -10.18
N GLU A 123 -7.81 1.26 -11.33
CA GLU A 123 -7.99 0.11 -12.20
C GLU A 123 -6.90 0.15 -13.29
N CYS A 124 -6.14 -0.93 -13.44
CA CYS A 124 -5.05 -1.04 -14.40
C CYS A 124 -5.12 -2.35 -15.18
N GLN A 125 -4.68 -2.34 -16.43
CA GLN A 125 -4.44 -3.58 -17.19
C GLN A 125 -3.09 -4.18 -16.82
N PHE A 126 -3.00 -5.50 -16.73
CA PHE A 126 -1.83 -6.24 -16.26
C PHE A 126 -1.36 -7.29 -17.28
N ASP A 127 -0.07 -7.26 -17.63
CA ASP A 127 0.52 -8.19 -18.61
C ASP A 127 1.20 -9.43 -17.98
N GLY A 128 0.99 -9.67 -16.68
CA GLY A 128 1.70 -10.67 -15.89
C GLY A 128 2.99 -10.14 -15.23
N MET A 129 3.45 -8.94 -15.60
CA MET A 129 4.65 -8.30 -15.01
C MET A 129 4.50 -6.81 -14.75
N ARG A 130 3.80 -6.08 -15.62
CA ARG A 130 3.70 -4.63 -15.62
C ARG A 130 2.26 -4.19 -15.83
N LEU A 131 1.97 -3.01 -15.31
CA LEU A 131 0.70 -2.33 -15.49
C LEU A 131 0.68 -1.56 -16.83
N SER A 132 -0.52 -1.24 -17.29
CA SER A 132 -0.77 -0.29 -18.36
C SER A 132 -2.19 0.27 -18.23
N ARG A 133 -2.48 1.36 -18.93
CA ARG A 133 -3.83 1.96 -19.00
C ARG A 133 -4.48 2.22 -17.63
N CYS A 134 -3.67 2.56 -16.62
CA CYS A 134 -4.16 2.87 -15.29
C CYS A 134 -5.10 4.08 -15.31
N ARG A 135 -6.24 3.97 -14.61
CA ARG A 135 -7.25 5.00 -14.46
C ARG A 135 -7.77 5.04 -13.02
N GLU A 136 -8.10 6.24 -12.54
CA GLU A 136 -8.78 6.41 -11.25
C GLU A 136 -10.19 5.82 -11.36
N GLU A 137 -10.57 5.01 -10.36
CA GLU A 137 -11.93 4.49 -10.21
C GLU A 137 -12.78 5.56 -9.48
N ASP A 138 -13.99 5.83 -9.99
CA ASP A 138 -14.89 6.91 -9.52
C ASP A 138 -15.76 6.50 -8.31
#